data_AF-A0AAD9NM00-F1
#
_entry.id   AF-A0AAD9NM00-F1
#
_cell.length_a   1.000
_cell.length_b   1.000
_cell.length_c   1.000
_cell.angle_alpha   90.00
_cell.angle_beta   90.00
_cell.angle_gamma   90.00
#
_symmetry.space_group_name_H-M   'P 1'
#
loop_
_entity.id
_entity.type
_entity.pdbx_description
1 polymer ?
#
loop_
_entity_poly.entity_id
_entity_poly.type
_entity_poly.pdbx_seq_one_letter_code
_entity_poly.pdbx_strand_id
1 'polypeptide(L)'
;MAVRMLKLNDEKTKMMIFTSKHHLKVCGGCSLTVDDDTVSPSHRIRNLGVHMDQHLTMTDHVTAVCAACNYHLYRLSSIRHYLTTEAAKSAVNALVTSRLDYCNSLLHNIPLSQTARLQRVQNNAARLIISIINFSASVAREET
;
A
#
# COMPACT_ATOMS: atom_id res chain seq x y z
N MET A 1 -9.84 -37.88 -13.03
CA MET A 1 -8.43 -37.74 -12.65
C MET A 1 -8.04 -36.27 -12.79
N ALA A 2 -7.56 -35.62 -11.74
CA ALA A 2 -7.04 -34.26 -11.85
C ALA A 2 -5.77 -34.28 -12.72
N VAL A 3 -5.77 -33.52 -13.82
CA VAL A 3 -4.76 -33.58 -14.89
C VAL A 3 -3.33 -33.33 -14.40
N ARG A 4 -3.15 -32.65 -13.25
CA ARG A 4 -1.84 -32.23 -12.73
C ARG A 4 -1.54 -32.64 -11.29
N MET A 5 -2.37 -33.45 -10.64
CA MET A 5 -2.16 -33.90 -9.24
C MET A 5 -1.87 -32.75 -8.23
N LEU A 6 -2.42 -31.56 -8.47
CA LEU A 6 -2.33 -30.43 -7.54
C LEU A 6 -3.66 -30.26 -6.81
N LYS A 7 -3.60 -29.97 -5.52
CA LYS A 7 -4.76 -29.63 -4.69
C LYS A 7 -4.74 -28.13 -4.35
N LEU A 8 -5.90 -27.48 -4.45
CA LEU A 8 -6.07 -26.10 -4.04
C LEU A 8 -5.97 -25.99 -2.50
N ASN A 9 -5.53 -24.84 -1.99
CA ASN A 9 -5.58 -24.54 -0.57
C ASN A 9 -6.77 -23.63 -0.30
N ASP A 10 -7.84 -24.19 0.23
CA ASP A 10 -9.14 -23.54 0.35
C ASP A 10 -9.09 -22.37 1.36
N GLU A 11 -8.29 -22.50 2.42
CA GLU A 11 -8.07 -21.45 3.42
C GLU A 11 -7.40 -20.20 2.82
N LYS A 12 -6.38 -20.41 1.98
CA LYS A 12 -5.58 -19.34 1.36
C LYS A 12 -6.18 -18.78 0.08
N THR A 13 -7.07 -19.53 -0.58
CA THR A 13 -7.65 -19.11 -1.85
C THR A 13 -8.74 -18.07 -1.60
N LYS A 14 -8.60 -16.91 -2.26
CA LYS A 14 -9.58 -15.81 -2.21
C LYS A 14 -10.00 -15.46 -3.62
N MET A 15 -11.29 -15.27 -3.81
CA MET A 15 -11.87 -14.73 -5.04
C MET A 15 -12.12 -13.23 -4.85
N MET A 16 -11.87 -12.44 -5.89
CA MET A 16 -12.26 -11.03 -5.94
C MET A 16 -12.81 -10.73 -7.33
N ILE A 17 -13.89 -9.97 -7.37
CA ILE A 17 -14.51 -9.50 -8.61
C ILE A 17 -14.17 -8.02 -8.77
N PHE A 18 -13.43 -7.70 -9.83
CA PHE A 18 -13.16 -6.31 -10.20
C PHE A 18 -14.31 -5.78 -11.04
N THR A 19 -15.00 -4.75 -10.55
CA THR A 19 -16.13 -4.17 -11.27
C THR A 19 -16.35 -2.71 -10.87
N SER A 20 -16.92 -1.94 -11.81
CA SER A 20 -17.35 -0.58 -11.51
C SER A 20 -18.48 -0.61 -10.49
N LYS A 21 -18.64 0.48 -9.72
CA LYS A 21 -19.75 0.62 -8.78
C LYS A 21 -21.12 0.47 -9.44
N HIS A 22 -21.22 0.82 -10.73
CA HIS A 22 -22.45 0.73 -11.52
C HIS A 22 -22.81 -0.71 -11.89
N HIS A 23 -21.83 -1.59 -12.12
CA HIS A 23 -22.06 -2.99 -12.50
C HIS A 23 -22.01 -3.97 -11.32
N LEU A 24 -21.66 -3.50 -10.12
CA LEU A 24 -21.61 -4.34 -8.91
C LEU A 24 -22.97 -5.01 -8.59
N LYS A 25 -24.10 -4.34 -8.88
CA LYS A 25 -25.45 -4.89 -8.66
C LYS A 25 -25.78 -6.07 -9.57
N VAL A 26 -25.12 -6.17 -10.73
CA VAL A 26 -25.35 -7.23 -11.72
C VAL A 26 -24.46 -8.44 -11.46
N CYS A 27 -23.23 -8.22 -10.98
CA CYS A 27 -22.24 -9.29 -10.75
C CYS A 27 -22.07 -9.69 -9.28
N GLY A 28 -22.88 -9.17 -8.35
CA GLY A 28 -22.71 -9.31 -6.91
C GLY A 28 -22.94 -10.69 -6.30
N GLY A 29 -23.14 -11.73 -7.13
CA GLY A 29 -23.52 -13.07 -6.68
C GLY A 29 -22.67 -14.23 -7.24
N CYS A 30 -21.56 -13.96 -7.93
CA CYS A 30 -20.72 -15.05 -8.43
C CYS A 30 -19.93 -15.70 -7.28
N SER A 31 -20.27 -16.93 -6.91
CA SER A 31 -19.44 -17.80 -6.08
C SER A 31 -18.67 -18.80 -6.95
N LEU A 32 -17.49 -19.18 -6.50
CA LEU A 32 -16.69 -20.24 -7.11
C LEU A 32 -16.72 -21.46 -6.20
N THR A 33 -17.30 -22.56 -6.66
CA THR A 33 -17.22 -23.87 -5.99
C THR A 33 -15.97 -24.60 -6.47
N VAL A 34 -15.04 -24.88 -5.57
CA VAL A 34 -13.87 -25.72 -5.84
C VAL A 34 -14.00 -26.96 -4.97
N ASP A 35 -14.16 -28.12 -5.63
CA ASP A 35 -14.51 -29.38 -4.97
C ASP A 35 -15.78 -29.23 -4.08
N ASP A 36 -15.67 -29.42 -2.77
CA ASP A 36 -16.78 -29.28 -1.80
C ASP A 36 -16.83 -27.89 -1.14
N ASP A 37 -15.87 -27.01 -1.43
CA ASP A 37 -15.75 -25.70 -0.80
C ASP A 37 -16.26 -24.56 -1.69
N THR A 38 -17.06 -23.66 -1.12
CA THR A 38 -17.56 -22.47 -1.81
C THR A 38 -16.72 -21.25 -1.43
N VAL A 39 -15.95 -20.74 -2.39
CA VAL A 39 -15.18 -19.50 -2.24
C VAL A 39 -16.07 -18.32 -2.62
N SER A 40 -16.44 -17.50 -1.64
CA SER A 40 -17.19 -16.26 -1.85
C SER A 40 -16.26 -15.10 -2.25
N PRO A 41 -16.73 -14.13 -3.04
CA PRO A 41 -15.97 -12.94 -3.36
C PRO A 41 -15.64 -12.10 -2.12
N SER A 42 -14.37 -11.76 -1.96
CA SER A 42 -13.92 -10.80 -0.96
C SER A 42 -13.85 -9.39 -1.56
N HIS A 43 -14.28 -8.40 -0.78
CA HIS A 43 -14.18 -6.99 -1.15
C HIS A 43 -12.76 -6.43 -1.06
N ARG A 44 -11.88 -7.11 -0.31
CA ARG A 44 -10.48 -6.73 -0.10
C ARG A 44 -9.60 -7.98 -0.10
N ILE A 45 -8.49 -7.94 -0.84
CA ILE A 45 -7.50 -9.03 -0.86
C ILE A 45 -6.09 -8.45 -0.71
N ARG A 46 -5.18 -9.27 -0.19
CA ARG A 46 -3.75 -8.98 -0.21
C ARG A 46 -3.07 -9.93 -1.20
N ASN A 47 -2.53 -9.39 -2.27
CA ASN A 47 -1.80 -10.15 -3.28
C ASN A 47 -0.37 -9.61 -3.36
N LEU A 48 0.64 -10.48 -3.14
CA LEU A 48 2.05 -10.10 -3.15
C LEU A 48 2.33 -8.81 -2.37
N GLY A 49 1.77 -8.68 -1.16
CA GLY A 49 1.96 -7.49 -0.32
C GLY A 49 1.12 -6.26 -0.68
N VAL A 50 0.43 -6.24 -1.83
CA VAL A 50 -0.46 -5.15 -2.25
C VAL A 50 -1.88 -5.41 -1.75
N HIS A 51 -2.51 -4.38 -1.17
CA HIS A 51 -3.90 -4.43 -0.75
C HIS A 51 -4.81 -3.91 -1.87
N MET A 52 -5.64 -4.78 -2.41
CA MET A 52 -6.57 -4.44 -3.49
C MET A 52 -7.99 -4.44 -2.95
N ASP A 53 -8.78 -3.47 -3.37
CA ASP A 53 -10.22 -3.47 -3.17
C ASP A 53 -10.94 -3.73 -4.50
N GLN A 54 -12.20 -4.17 -4.44
CA GLN A 54 -13.01 -4.51 -5.62
C GLN A 54 -13.19 -3.37 -6.65
N HIS A 55 -12.94 -2.11 -6.26
CA HIS A 55 -13.02 -0.94 -7.11
C HIS A 55 -11.63 -0.39 -7.50
N LEU A 56 -10.56 -1.08 -7.15
CA LEU A 56 -9.17 -0.69 -7.42
C LEU A 56 -8.83 0.74 -6.98
N THR A 57 -9.42 1.23 -5.88
CA THR A 57 -9.14 2.59 -5.39
C THR A 57 -7.74 2.74 -4.82
N MET A 58 -7.10 1.62 -4.45
CA MET A 58 -5.79 1.54 -3.79
C MET A 58 -5.71 2.27 -2.44
N THR A 59 -6.85 2.66 -1.85
CA THR A 59 -6.90 3.46 -0.62
C THR A 59 -6.23 2.76 0.55
N ASP A 60 -6.51 1.47 0.74
CA ASP A 60 -5.92 0.69 1.84
C ASP A 60 -4.42 0.50 1.63
N HIS A 61 -4.00 0.21 0.40
CA HIS A 61 -2.59 0.04 0.08
C HIS A 61 -1.80 1.33 0.30
N VAL A 62 -2.27 2.45 -0.24
CA VAL A 62 -1.64 3.77 -0.04
C VAL A 62 -1.60 4.12 1.45
N THR A 63 -2.65 3.82 2.21
CA THR A 63 -2.67 4.06 3.65
C THR A 63 -1.61 3.23 4.38
N ALA A 64 -1.49 1.94 4.07
CA ALA A 64 -0.49 1.06 4.66
C ALA A 64 0.94 1.50 4.31
N VAL A 65 1.18 1.86 3.04
CA VAL A 65 2.50 2.35 2.56
C VAL A 65 2.86 3.67 3.25
N CYS A 66 1.94 4.64 3.29
CA CYS A 66 2.17 5.92 3.97
C CYS A 66 2.44 5.74 5.47
N ALA A 67 1.68 4.88 6.16
CA ALA A 67 1.89 4.60 7.57
C ALA A 67 3.28 4.00 7.83
N ALA A 68 3.68 3.00 7.03
CA ALA A 68 5.00 2.39 7.14
C ALA A 68 6.13 3.39 6.84
N CYS A 69 5.97 4.23 5.82
CA CYS A 69 6.98 5.24 5.48
C CYS A 69 7.08 6.32 6.56
N ASN A 70 5.96 6.83 7.06
CA ASN A 70 5.96 7.83 8.13
C ASN A 70 6.55 7.29 9.43
N TYR A 71 6.33 6.02 9.75
CA TYR A 71 7.01 5.35 10.87
C TYR A 71 8.54 5.41 10.70
N HIS A 72 9.06 5.05 9.53
CA HIS A 72 10.51 5.09 9.26
C HIS A 72 11.06 6.51 9.25
N LEU A 73 10.32 7.46 8.67
CA LEU A 73 10.70 8.88 8.69
C LEU A 73 10.76 9.44 10.11
N TYR A 74 9.78 9.11 10.95
CA TYR A 74 9.78 9.49 12.36
C TYR A 74 11.02 8.94 13.08
N ARG A 75 11.30 7.64 12.92
CA ARG A 75 12.49 7.00 13.52
C ARG A 75 13.80 7.62 13.01
N LEU A 76 13.94 7.82 11.71
CA LEU A 76 15.12 8.46 11.12
C LEU A 76 15.27 9.91 11.58
N SER A 77 14.17 10.64 11.77
CA SER A 77 14.22 12.02 12.24
C SER A 77 14.80 12.12 13.65
N SER A 78 14.49 11.15 14.52
CA SER A 78 14.99 11.12 15.90
C SER A 78 16.50 10.93 16.01
N ILE A 79 17.13 10.32 14.99
CA ILE A 79 18.57 10.09 14.94
C ILE A 79 19.27 10.97 13.89
N ARG A 80 18.54 11.92 13.28
CA ARG A 80 19.02 12.67 12.11
C ARG A 80 20.32 13.44 12.39
N HIS A 81 20.47 14.00 13.58
CA HIS A 81 21.67 14.75 13.99
C HIS A 81 22.93 13.88 14.14
N TYR A 82 22.78 12.56 14.21
CA TYR A 82 23.90 11.61 14.22
C TYR A 82 24.28 11.09 12.84
N LEU A 83 23.51 11.42 11.79
CA LEU A 83 23.72 10.91 10.44
C LEU A 83 24.32 11.98 9.53
N THR A 84 25.27 11.57 8.69
CA THR A 84 25.69 12.37 7.53
C THR A 84 24.56 12.44 6.51
N THR A 85 24.59 13.45 5.64
CA THR A 85 23.58 13.60 4.58
C THR A 85 23.54 12.37 3.66
N GLU A 86 24.69 11.78 3.32
CA GLU A 86 24.76 10.57 2.47
C GLU A 86 24.22 9.32 3.17
N ALA A 87 24.49 9.18 4.47
CA ALA A 87 23.89 8.10 5.27
C ALA A 87 22.37 8.27 5.36
N ALA A 88 21.89 9.50 5.58
CA ALA A 88 20.45 9.80 5.61
C ALA A 88 19.78 9.51 4.26
N LYS A 89 20.39 9.90 3.13
CA LYS A 89 19.91 9.54 1.78
C LYS A 89 19.79 8.03 1.61
N SER A 90 20.84 7.30 1.97
CA SER A 90 20.87 5.83 1.84
C SER A 90 19.78 5.18 2.70
N ALA A 91 19.61 5.63 3.95
CA ALA A 91 18.60 5.10 4.86
C ALA A 91 17.17 5.42 4.37
N VAL A 92 16.92 6.66 3.91
CA VAL A 92 15.63 7.04 3.32
C VAL A 92 15.34 6.23 2.07
N ASN A 93 16.32 6.04 1.19
CA ASN A 93 16.13 5.24 -0.01
C ASN A 93 15.76 3.79 0.32
N ALA A 94 16.50 3.18 1.25
CA ALA A 94 16.30 1.79 1.67
C ALA A 94 14.97 1.57 2.41
N LEU A 95 14.51 2.54 3.21
CA LEU A 95 13.35 2.37 4.09
C LEU A 95 12.06 3.00 3.56
N VAL A 96 12.15 4.06 2.77
CA VAL A 96 11.00 4.85 2.30
C VAL A 96 10.83 4.70 0.79
N THR A 97 11.84 5.07 0.00
CA THR A 97 11.73 5.06 -1.47
C THR A 97 11.47 3.65 -2.00
N SER A 98 12.19 2.64 -1.52
CA SER A 98 11.98 1.23 -1.89
C SER A 98 10.55 0.73 -1.65
N ARG A 99 9.85 1.25 -0.62
CA ARG A 99 8.46 0.92 -0.32
C ARG A 99 7.48 1.65 -1.22
N LEU A 100 7.80 2.89 -1.59
CA LEU A 100 7.00 3.67 -2.53
C LEU A 100 7.12 3.11 -3.96
N ASP A 101 8.29 2.60 -4.33
CA ASP A 101 8.55 2.00 -5.64
C ASP A 101 7.95 0.59 -5.80
N TYR A 102 7.70 -0.10 -4.68
CA TYR A 102 7.12 -1.43 -4.70
C TYR A 102 5.72 -1.42 -5.32
N CYS A 103 5.57 -2.07 -6.47
CA CYS A 103 4.32 -2.17 -7.22
C CYS A 103 3.70 -0.79 -7.58
N ASN A 104 4.53 0.25 -7.77
CA ASN A 104 4.06 1.59 -8.10
C ASN A 104 3.29 1.68 -9.44
N SER A 105 3.47 0.73 -10.36
CA SER A 105 2.69 0.63 -11.59
C SER A 105 1.18 0.48 -11.35
N LEU A 106 0.79 -0.11 -10.21
CA LEU A 106 -0.62 -0.25 -9.79
C LEU A 106 -1.23 1.08 -9.31
N LEU A 107 -0.39 2.08 -9.05
CA LEU A 107 -0.81 3.41 -8.61
C LEU A 107 -1.12 4.34 -9.79
N HIS A 108 -1.05 3.83 -11.02
CA HIS A 108 -1.45 4.59 -12.20
C HIS A 108 -2.95 4.92 -12.17
N ASN A 109 -3.32 6.17 -12.44
CA ASN A 109 -4.71 6.67 -12.44
C ASN A 109 -5.48 6.53 -11.12
N ILE A 110 -4.80 6.42 -9.98
CA ILE A 110 -5.48 6.51 -8.68
C ILE A 110 -5.98 7.95 -8.42
N PRO A 111 -6.95 8.14 -7.51
CA PRO A 111 -7.44 9.48 -7.17
C PRO A 111 -6.30 10.42 -6.75
N LEU A 112 -6.35 11.69 -7.19
CA LEU A 112 -5.34 12.70 -6.88
C LEU A 112 -5.10 12.87 -5.38
N SER A 113 -6.14 12.65 -4.55
CA SER A 113 -6.02 12.66 -3.10
C SER A 113 -5.05 11.60 -2.56
N GLN A 114 -4.99 10.42 -3.19
CA GLN A 114 -4.05 9.36 -2.81
C GLN A 114 -2.63 9.67 -3.29
N THR A 115 -2.48 10.15 -4.52
CA THR A 115 -1.18 10.60 -5.05
C THR A 115 -0.60 11.73 -4.20
N ALA A 116 -1.43 12.68 -3.76
CA ALA A 116 -1.01 13.76 -2.87
C ALA A 116 -0.47 13.25 -1.53
N ARG A 117 -1.02 12.16 -0.97
CA ARG A 117 -0.51 11.55 0.26
C ARG A 117 0.88 10.95 0.06
N LEU A 118 1.09 10.23 -1.05
CA LEU A 118 2.40 9.67 -1.40
C LEU A 118 3.43 10.78 -1.64
N GLN A 119 3.04 11.85 -2.32
CA GLN A 119 3.89 13.02 -2.54
C GLN A 119 4.30 13.69 -1.22
N ARG A 120 3.40 13.79 -0.23
CA ARG A 120 3.74 14.32 1.10
C ARG A 120 4.81 13.48 1.79
N VAL A 121 4.74 12.16 1.69
CA VAL A 121 5.79 11.26 2.21
C VAL A 121 7.13 11.54 1.54
N GLN A 122 7.15 11.68 0.21
CA GLN A 122 8.38 12.02 -0.54
C GLN A 122 8.94 13.39 -0.14
N ASN A 123 8.07 14.39 0.03
CA ASN A 123 8.48 15.73 0.46
C ASN A 123 9.07 15.71 1.88
N ASN A 124 8.47 14.95 2.79
CA ASN A 124 8.99 14.77 4.14
C ASN A 124 10.32 14.02 4.16
N ALA A 125 10.47 13.01 3.30
CA ALA A 125 11.72 12.30 3.09
C ALA A 125 12.84 13.25 2.59
N ALA A 126 12.54 14.09 1.60
CA ALA A 126 13.49 15.10 1.11
C ALA A 126 13.87 16.10 2.21
N ARG A 127 12.89 16.62 2.97
CA ARG A 127 13.11 17.53 4.10
C ARG A 127 14.01 16.94 5.19
N LEU A 128 13.83 15.65 5.49
CA LEU A 128 14.66 14.92 6.45
C LEU A 128 16.11 14.84 5.96
N ILE A 129 16.33 14.53 4.68
CA ILE A 129 17.67 14.45 4.10
C ILE A 129 18.40 15.80 4.23
N ILE A 130 17.75 16.89 3.85
CA ILE A 130 18.33 18.25 3.90
C ILE A 130 18.32 18.88 5.30
N SER A 131 17.84 18.15 6.32
CA SER A 131 17.81 18.58 7.72
C SER A 131 17.01 19.85 8.00
N ILE A 132 15.97 20.14 7.20
CA ILE A 132 15.21 21.40 7.35
C ILE A 132 14.16 21.33 8.48
N ILE A 133 13.70 20.15 8.92
CA ILE A 133 12.64 20.04 9.96
C ILE A 133 12.78 18.79 10.85
N ASN A 134 12.52 18.96 12.16
CA ASN A 134 12.18 17.87 13.10
C ASN A 134 10.75 17.38 12.82
N PHE A 135 10.58 16.12 12.41
CA PHE A 135 9.29 15.55 11.97
C PHE A 135 8.13 15.74 12.97
N SER A 136 8.43 15.89 14.26
CA SER A 136 7.47 16.23 15.32
C SER A 136 6.72 17.55 15.08
N ALA A 137 7.34 18.55 14.46
CA ALA A 137 6.72 19.86 14.21
C ALA A 137 5.87 19.89 12.92
N SER A 138 6.10 18.97 11.98
CA SER A 138 5.35 18.92 10.71
C SER A 138 4.01 18.20 10.83
N VAL A 139 3.90 17.17 11.68
CA VAL A 139 2.63 16.44 11.88
C VAL A 139 1.63 17.30 12.68
N ALA A 140 2.10 18.08 13.67
CA ALA A 140 1.26 18.94 14.50
C ALA A 140 0.63 20.14 13.76
N ARG A 141 1.13 20.50 12.57
CA ARG A 141 0.54 21.57 11.75
C ARG A 141 -0.55 21.09 10.79
N GLU A 142 -0.77 19.77 10.69
CA GLU A 142 -1.65 19.19 9.69
C GLU A 142 -2.98 18.63 10.27
N GLU A 143 -3.17 18.69 11.60
CA GLU A 143 -4.41 18.30 12.30
C GLU A 143 -5.36 19.47 12.63
N THR A 144 -5.08 20.67 12.11
CA THR A 144 -5.93 21.88 12.20
C THR A 144 -6.30 22.37 10.81
#